data_AF-A0A9E4JEC1-F1
#
_entry.id   AF-A0A9E4JEC1-F1
#
_cell.length_a   1.000
_cell.length_b   1.000
_cell.length_c   1.000
_cell.angle_alpha   90.00
_cell.angle_beta   90.00
_cell.angle_gamma   90.00
#
_symmetry.space_group_name_H-M   'P 1'
#
loop_
_entity.id
_entity.type
_entity.pdbx_description
1 polymer ?
#
loop_
_entity_poly.entity_id
_entity_poly.type
_entity_poly.pdbx_seq_one_letter_code
_entity_poly.pdbx_strand_id
1 'polypeptide(L)' 'MAPLSKASPCPICRKPAGHRGDNLFHPFCSKRCKDIDLAGWLDGAYRISQPLDENDLEALEAELARRGLPDEAN' A
#
# COMPACT_ATOMS: atom_id res chain seq x y z
N MET A 1 18.58 -7.86 18.86
CA MET A 1 17.35 -8.52 18.34
C MET A 1 16.28 -7.44 18.24
N ALA A 2 15.94 -7.01 17.03
CA ALA A 2 14.89 -6.01 16.84
C ALA A 2 13.53 -6.58 17.30
N PRO A 3 12.66 -5.79 17.96
CA PRO A 3 11.37 -6.29 18.40
C PRO A 3 10.55 -6.71 17.18
N LEU A 4 9.94 -7.90 17.26
CA LEU A 4 8.99 -8.41 16.27
C LEU A 4 7.87 -7.37 16.11
N SER A 5 7.89 -6.64 15.00
CA SER A 5 6.96 -5.54 14.74
C SER A 5 5.52 -6.05 14.74
N LYS A 6 4.63 -5.40 15.50
CA LYS A 6 3.23 -5.81 15.67
C LYS A 6 2.60 -6.19 14.32
N ALA A 7 2.03 -7.39 14.23
CA ALA A 7 1.42 -7.90 13.00
C ALA A 7 0.35 -6.93 12.48
N SER A 8 0.51 -6.46 11.24
CA SER A 8 -0.45 -5.56 10.59
C SER A 8 -1.78 -6.29 10.36
N PRO A 9 -2.92 -5.58 10.39
CA PRO A 9 -4.21 -6.17 10.07
C PRO A 9 -4.27 -6.51 8.57
N CYS A 10 -4.89 -7.64 8.24
CA CYS A 10 -5.14 -8.03 6.85
C CYS A 10 -6.02 -6.96 6.16
N PRO A 11 -5.63 -6.47 4.97
CA PRO A 11 -6.40 -5.41 4.29
C PRO A 11 -7.79 -5.88 3.83
N ILE A 12 -7.98 -7.18 3.64
CA ILE A 12 -9.23 -7.78 3.15
C ILE A 12 -10.24 -8.05 4.27
N CYS A 13 -9.80 -8.61 5.40
CA CYS A 13 -10.73 -9.06 6.46
C CYS A 13 -10.38 -8.58 7.87
N ARG A 14 -9.35 -7.74 8.03
CA ARG A 14 -8.88 -7.14 9.29
C ARG A 14 -8.38 -8.10 10.37
N LYS A 15 -8.39 -9.43 10.14
CA LYS A 15 -7.72 -10.40 11.02
C LYS A 15 -6.20 -10.15 11.07
N PRO A 16 -5.52 -10.51 12.17
CA PRO A 16 -4.05 -10.39 12.24
C PRO A 16 -3.39 -11.13 11.07
N ALA A 17 -2.52 -10.45 10.31
CA ALA A 17 -1.81 -11.06 9.18
C ALA A 17 -0.60 -11.90 9.61
N GLY A 18 -0.28 -11.98 10.91
CA GLY A 18 0.98 -12.56 11.37
C GLY A 18 2.20 -11.73 10.94
N HIS A 19 3.39 -12.14 11.34
CA HIS A 19 4.63 -11.49 10.93
C HIS A 19 5.07 -11.99 9.55
N ARG A 20 5.79 -11.14 8.80
CA ARG A 20 6.32 -11.48 7.46
C ARG A 20 7.20 -12.73 7.45
N GLY A 21 7.95 -13.00 8.53
CA GLY A 21 8.83 -14.16 8.63
C GLY A 21 8.10 -15.49 8.78
N ASP A 22 6.91 -15.48 9.38
CA ASP A 22 6.18 -16.70 9.77
C ASP A 22 4.98 -16.98 8.85
N ASN A 23 4.47 -15.96 8.16
CA ASN A 23 3.32 -16.08 7.28
C ASN A 23 3.69 -15.84 5.81
N LEU A 24 3.63 -16.91 5.01
CA LEU A 24 3.85 -16.90 3.56
C LEU A 24 2.88 -15.99 2.79
N PHE A 25 1.74 -15.64 3.38
CA PHE A 25 0.72 -14.81 2.74
C PHE A 25 0.77 -13.34 3.19
N HIS A 26 1.72 -12.94 4.05
CA HIS A 26 1.83 -11.55 4.50
C HIS A 26 1.90 -10.58 3.30
N PRO A 27 1.07 -9.51 3.24
CA PRO A 27 0.31 -8.88 4.34
C PRO A 27 -1.12 -9.41 4.56
N PHE A 28 -1.50 -10.55 3.96
CA PHE A 28 -2.81 -11.17 4.12
C PHE A 28 -2.79 -12.28 5.18
N CYS A 29 -3.92 -12.51 5.86
CA CYS A 29 -3.98 -13.57 6.89
C CYS A 29 -4.07 -14.99 6.30
N SER A 30 -4.29 -15.15 4.99
CA SER A 30 -4.45 -16.46 4.34
C SER A 30 -4.35 -16.35 2.81
N LYS A 31 -4.15 -17.49 2.14
CA LYS A 31 -4.25 -17.61 0.68
C LYS A 31 -5.56 -17.04 0.13
N ARG A 32 -6.69 -17.36 0.77
CA ARG A 32 -8.01 -16.88 0.35
C ARG A 32 -8.08 -15.35 0.27
N CYS A 33 -7.54 -14.65 1.27
CA CYS A 33 -7.52 -13.19 1.26
C CYS A 33 -6.60 -12.63 0.17
N LYS A 34 -5.45 -13.26 -0.07
CA LYS A 34 -4.57 -12.89 -1.18
C LYS A 34 -5.28 -13.06 -2.54
N ASP A 35 -6.01 -14.16 -2.73
CA ASP A 35 -6.72 -14.44 -3.98
C ASP A 35 -7.88 -13.44 -4.20
N ILE A 36 -8.58 -13.02 -3.13
CA ILE A 36 -9.65 -12.00 -3.22
C ILE A 36 -9.09 -10.65 -3.64
N ASP A 37 -7.96 -10.24 -3.05
CA ASP A 37 -7.28 -8.99 -3.44
C ASP A 37 -6.89 -9.03 -4.92
N LEU A 38 -6.30 -10.15 -5.36
CA LEU A 38 -5.95 -10.35 -6.76
C LEU A 38 -7.17 -10.28 -7.69
N ALA A 39 -8.29 -10.91 -7.31
CA ALA A 39 -9.53 -10.81 -8.09
C ALA A 39 -10.00 -9.36 -8.22
N GLY A 40 -9.95 -8.57 -7.14
CA GLY A 40 -10.28 -7.14 -7.19
C GLY A 40 -9.39 -6.34 -8.15
N TRP A 41 -8.12 -6.71 -8.30
CA TRP A 41 -7.23 -6.11 -9.30
C TRP A 41 -7.62 -6.51 -10.73
N LEU A 42 -7.89 -7.79 -10.95
CA LEU A 42 -8.27 -8.30 -12.28
C LEU A 42 -9.64 -7.78 -12.73
N ASP A 43 -10.57 -7.59 -11.80
CA ASP A 43 -11.91 -7.07 -12.04
C ASP A 43 -11.95 -5.54 -12.16
N GLY A 44 -10.83 -4.85 -11.94
CA GLY A 44 -10.76 -3.39 -11.99
C GLY A 44 -11.49 -2.70 -10.83
N ALA A 45 -11.71 -3.39 -9.72
CA ALA A 45 -12.35 -2.83 -8.53
C ALA A 45 -11.50 -1.74 -7.87
N TYR A 46 -10.18 -1.83 -7.99
CA TYR A 46 -9.24 -0.79 -7.54
C TYR A 46 -9.01 0.23 -8.65
N ARG A 47 -9.61 1.41 -8.50
CA ARG A 47 -9.52 2.51 -9.47
C ARG A 47 -9.19 3.83 -8.78
N ILE A 48 -8.38 4.64 -9.45
CA ILE A 48 -8.17 6.04 -9.07
C ILE A 48 -9.39 6.83 -9.53
N SER A 49 -9.96 7.67 -8.65
CA SER A 49 -11.26 8.30 -8.86
C SER A 49 -11.30 9.31 -10.01
N GLN A 50 -10.18 9.99 -10.25
CA GLN A 50 -10.03 11.00 -11.30
C GLN A 50 -8.57 11.07 -11.77
N PRO A 51 -8.31 11.49 -13.02
CA PRO A 51 -6.98 11.91 -13.43
C PRO A 51 -6.51 13.10 -12.59
N LEU A 52 -5.19 13.25 -12.44
CA LEU A 52 -4.62 14.46 -11.86
C LEU A 52 -4.76 15.61 -12.85
N ASP A 53 -5.09 16.79 -12.34
CA ASP A 53 -5.05 18.04 -13.11
C ASP A 53 -3.81 18.89 -12.78
N GLU A 54 -3.67 20.05 -13.45
CA GLU A 54 -2.52 20.94 -13.24
C GLU A 54 -2.39 21.42 -11.79
N ASN A 55 -3.51 21.66 -11.10
CA ASN A 55 -3.47 22.11 -9.70
C ASN A 55 -2.99 20.99 -8.76
N ASP A 56 -3.41 19.74 -9.03
CA ASP A 56 -2.93 18.58 -8.28
C ASP A 56 -1.41 18.42 -8.41
N LEU A 57 -0.86 18.63 -9.60
CA LEU A 57 0.58 18.56 -9.86
C LEU A 57 1.35 19.67 -9.14
N GLU A 58 0.89 20.93 -9.23
CA GLU A 58 1.49 22.05 -8.50
C GLU A 58 1.49 21.82 -6.98
N ALA A 59 0.40 21.25 -6.44
CA ALA A 59 0.30 20.94 -5.01
C ALA A 59 1.30 19.84 -4.58
N LEU A 60 1.53 18.83 -5.42
CA LEU A 60 2.50 17.77 -5.17
C LEU A 60 3.94 18.32 -5.19
N GLU A 61 4.27 19.17 -6.15
CA GLU A 61 5.59 19.83 -6.26
C GLU A 61 5.87 20.72 -5.03
N ALA A 62 4.88 21.51 -4.62
CA ALA A 62 5.00 22.33 -3.41
C ALA A 62 5.23 21.46 -2.15
N GLU A 63 4.56 20.31 -2.04
CA GLU A 63 4.77 19.38 -0.91
C GLU A 63 6.15 18.72 -0.94
N LEU A 64 6.64 18.33 -2.12
CA LEU A 64 7.99 17.78 -2.28
C LEU A 64 9.05 18.82 -1.89
N ALA A 65 8.88 20.07 -2.32
CA ALA A 65 9.73 21.19 -1.94
C ALA A 65 9.69 21.44 -0.42
N ARG A 66 8.51 21.38 0.21
CA ARG A 66 8.36 21.46 1.68
C ARG A 66 9.11 20.34 2.41
N ARG A 67 9.14 19.14 1.84
CA ARG A 67 9.85 17.98 2.39
C ARG A 67 11.36 18.01 2.13
N GLY A 68 11.84 18.94 1.30
CA GLY A 68 13.25 19.05 0.94
C GLY A 68 13.78 17.86 0.13
N LEU A 69 12.91 17.19 -0.64
CA LEU A 69 13.30 16.11 -1.54
C LEU A 69 13.73 16.74 -2.88
N PRO A 70 14.97 16.50 -3.35
CA PRO A 70 15.44 17.07 -4.62
C PRO A 70 14.73 16.44 -5.82
N ASP A 71 14.55 17.23 -6.88
CA ASP A 71 13.93 16.85 -8.15
C ASP A 71 14.75 15.84 -8.97
N GLU A 72 16.01 15.61 -8.58
CA GLU A 72 16.93 14.70 -9.27
C GLU A 72 17.39 13.57 -8.36
N ALA A 73 16.84 12.38 -8.56
CA ALA A 73 17.50 11.13 -8.24
C ALA A 73 18.10 10.57 -9.54
N ASN A 74 19.39 10.83 -9.78
CA ASN A 74 20.23 9.97 -10.60
C ASN A 74 20.83 8.87 -9.71
#